data_AF-A0A7S4CPF8-F1
#
_entry.id   AF-A0A7S4CPF8-F1
#
_cell.length_a   1.000
_cell.length_b   1.000
_cell.length_c   1.000
_cell.angle_alpha   90.00
_cell.angle_beta   90.00
_cell.angle_gamma   90.00
#
_symmetry.space_group_name_H-M   'P 1'
#
loop_
_entity.id
_entity.type
_entity.pdbx_description
1 polymer ?
#
loop_
_entity_poly.entity_id
_entity_poly.type
_entity_poly.pdbx_seq_one_letter_code
_entity_poly.pdbx_strand_id
1 'polypeptide(L)'
;SNPFGRTDFYNIIRINIQKLKKVVGPNIKDYAASVQDGLETRVIDHIKEHLRPDIEGLVLTGGVALNARLNSKVQDTFNLPVHVPPEPGDEGLGIGWAWLLHPPDPKDTGQPFTGLPIIDRALLPTYAAQRGAAQADADTVGSMLAEGKIVGLVRGR
;
A
#
# COMPACT_ATOMS: atom_id res chain seq x y z
N SER A 1 -34.18 10.59 -6.41
CA SER A 1 -33.00 11.35 -6.86
C SER A 1 -31.77 10.58 -6.44
N ASN A 2 -30.97 10.09 -7.39
CA ASN A 2 -29.75 9.35 -7.12
C ASN A 2 -28.61 10.36 -6.85
N PRO A 3 -28.02 10.43 -5.63
CA PRO A 3 -27.07 11.48 -5.27
C PRO A 3 -25.64 11.22 -5.77
N PHE A 4 -25.36 10.08 -6.42
CA PHE A 4 -24.03 9.79 -6.96
C PHE A 4 -24.15 9.41 -8.43
N GLY A 5 -24.20 10.45 -9.27
CA GLY A 5 -24.20 10.35 -10.72
C GLY A 5 -22.89 9.71 -11.20
N ARG A 6 -22.96 8.42 -11.57
CA ARG A 6 -21.88 7.71 -12.30
C ARG A 6 -21.39 8.50 -13.52
N THR A 7 -22.22 9.38 -14.08
CA THR A 7 -21.91 10.23 -15.24
C THR A 7 -20.80 11.26 -14.98
N ASP A 8 -20.66 11.78 -13.74
CA ASP A 8 -19.66 12.81 -13.44
C ASP A 8 -18.24 12.23 -13.33
N PHE A 9 -18.10 11.02 -12.77
CA PHE A 9 -16.80 10.36 -12.67
C PHE A 9 -16.20 10.04 -14.06
N TYR A 10 -17.03 9.56 -14.99
CA TYR A 10 -16.61 9.31 -16.37
C TYR A 10 -16.27 10.60 -17.12
N ASN A 11 -16.99 11.70 -16.89
CA ASN A 11 -16.71 12.98 -17.53
C ASN A 11 -15.43 13.66 -16.99
N ILE A 12 -15.14 13.54 -15.69
CA ILE A 12 -13.88 14.03 -15.08
C ILE A 12 -12.67 13.28 -15.67
N ILE A 13 -12.76 11.95 -15.83
CA ILE A 13 -11.71 11.15 -16.46
C ILE A 13 -11.53 11.56 -17.94
N ARG A 14 -12.63 11.79 -18.68
CA ARG A 14 -12.57 12.13 -20.11
C ARG A 14 -11.99 13.51 -20.40
N ILE A 15 -12.32 14.52 -19.58
CA ILE A 15 -11.82 15.90 -19.74
C ILE A 15 -10.30 15.95 -19.53
N ASN A 16 -9.74 15.11 -18.66
CA ASN A 16 -8.31 15.09 -18.40
C ASN A 16 -7.47 14.28 -19.40
N ILE A 17 -8.03 13.32 -20.14
CA ILE A 17 -7.27 12.58 -21.17
C ILE A 17 -6.78 13.52 -22.29
N GLN A 18 -7.57 14.53 -22.68
CA GLN A 18 -7.16 15.52 -23.71
C GLN A 18 -6.06 16.47 -23.21
N LYS A 19 -6.07 16.83 -21.91
CA LYS A 19 -4.98 17.60 -21.29
C LYS A 19 -3.73 16.74 -21.08
N LEU A 20 -3.89 15.48 -20.66
CA LEU A 20 -2.81 14.50 -20.53
C LEU A 20 -2.05 14.38 -21.85
N LYS A 21 -2.76 14.22 -22.99
CA LYS A 21 -2.16 14.17 -24.35
C LYS A 21 -1.22 15.33 -24.70
N LYS A 22 -1.39 16.51 -24.10
CA LYS A 22 -0.51 17.68 -24.31
C LYS A 22 0.78 17.64 -23.48
N VAL A 23 0.83 16.77 -22.47
CA VAL A 23 1.93 16.63 -21.50
C VAL A 23 2.73 15.33 -21.70
N VAL A 24 2.17 14.36 -22.44
CA VAL A 24 2.82 13.08 -22.74
C VAL A 24 4.03 13.29 -23.65
N GLY A 25 5.24 13.08 -23.10
CA GLY A 25 6.44 12.85 -23.91
C GLY A 25 6.28 11.58 -24.76
N PRO A 26 7.14 11.32 -25.75
CA PRO A 26 6.89 10.33 -26.82
C PRO A 26 6.85 8.85 -26.36
N ASN A 27 7.05 8.57 -25.07
CA ASN A 27 7.22 7.22 -24.51
C ASN A 27 6.22 6.91 -23.38
N ILE A 28 5.85 5.63 -23.23
CA ILE A 28 5.02 5.09 -22.14
C ILE A 28 5.49 5.49 -20.73
N LYS A 29 6.79 5.70 -20.53
CA LYS A 29 7.33 6.21 -19.24
C LYS A 29 6.82 7.61 -18.92
N ASP A 30 6.81 8.51 -19.90
CA ASP A 30 6.34 9.88 -19.74
C ASP A 30 4.82 9.91 -19.51
N TYR A 31 4.11 8.98 -20.15
CA TYR A 31 2.68 8.78 -19.91
C TYR A 31 2.40 8.33 -18.47
N ALA A 32 3.10 7.30 -17.98
CA ALA A 32 2.95 6.82 -16.61
C ALA A 32 3.29 7.91 -15.59
N ALA A 33 4.36 8.68 -15.84
CA ALA A 33 4.73 9.82 -15.00
C ALA A 33 3.64 10.91 -14.98
N SER A 34 3.07 11.24 -16.13
CA SER A 34 1.98 12.23 -16.23
C SER A 34 0.71 11.77 -15.51
N VAL A 35 0.35 10.49 -15.61
CA VAL A 35 -0.79 9.91 -14.89
C VAL A 35 -0.54 9.92 -13.39
N GLN A 36 0.67 9.56 -12.95
CA GLN A 36 1.06 9.58 -11.54
C GLN A 36 1.00 11.01 -10.99
N ASP A 37 1.51 12.00 -11.71
CA ASP A 37 1.48 13.41 -11.28
C ASP A 37 0.04 13.95 -11.21
N GLY A 38 -0.80 13.60 -12.18
CA GLY A 38 -2.22 13.95 -12.17
C GLY A 38 -2.98 13.32 -10.99
N LEU A 39 -2.70 12.06 -10.67
CA LEU A 39 -3.25 11.38 -9.50
C LEU A 39 -2.83 12.08 -8.20
N GLU A 40 -1.53 12.32 -8.04
CA GLU A 40 -0.97 12.98 -6.85
C GLU A 40 -1.55 14.36 -6.63
N THR A 41 -1.61 15.16 -7.69
CA THR A 41 -2.21 16.50 -7.64
C THR A 41 -3.65 16.41 -7.17
N ARG A 42 -4.45 15.52 -7.77
CA ARG A 42 -5.87 15.41 -7.42
C ARG A 42 -6.09 14.93 -5.98
N VAL A 43 -5.30 13.97 -5.51
CA VAL A 43 -5.39 13.47 -4.13
C VAL A 43 -5.01 14.57 -3.14
N ILE A 44 -3.90 15.28 -3.39
CA ILE A 44 -3.44 16.38 -2.54
C ILE A 44 -4.51 17.49 -2.48
N ASP A 45 -5.06 17.89 -3.62
CA ASP A 45 -6.11 18.92 -3.66
C ASP A 45 -7.35 18.46 -2.90
N HIS A 46 -7.75 17.20 -3.06
CA HIS A 46 -8.89 16.63 -2.33
C HIS A 46 -8.67 16.61 -0.82
N ILE A 47 -7.47 16.25 -0.35
CA ILE A 47 -7.13 16.30 1.07
C ILE A 47 -7.15 17.75 1.57
N LYS A 48 -6.55 18.69 0.84
CA LYS A 48 -6.56 20.13 1.20
C LYS A 48 -7.98 20.68 1.36
N GLU A 49 -8.89 20.31 0.46
CA GLU A 49 -10.30 20.74 0.50
C GLU A 49 -11.04 20.28 1.76
N HIS A 50 -10.62 19.16 2.37
CA HIS A 50 -11.31 18.52 3.50
C HIS A 50 -10.48 18.50 4.79
N LEU A 51 -9.29 19.10 4.77
CA LEU A 51 -8.38 19.11 5.91
C LEU A 51 -8.98 19.97 7.03
N ARG A 52 -9.12 19.38 8.23
CA ARG A 52 -9.50 20.15 9.41
C ARG A 52 -8.26 20.64 10.15
N PRO A 53 -8.29 21.83 10.76
CA PRO A 53 -7.12 22.43 11.40
C PRO A 53 -6.65 21.71 12.67
N ASP A 54 -7.47 20.83 13.24
CA ASP A 54 -7.28 20.17 14.53
C ASP A 54 -6.86 18.69 14.42
N ILE A 55 -6.51 18.21 13.24
CA ILE A 55 -6.09 16.82 13.06
C ILE A 55 -4.64 16.60 13.48
N GLU A 56 -4.37 15.45 14.08
CA GLU A 56 -3.03 15.01 14.50
C GLU A 56 -2.31 14.15 13.46
N GLY A 57 -3.03 13.72 12.42
CA GLY A 57 -2.50 12.83 11.39
C GLY A 57 -3.53 12.50 10.31
N LEU A 58 -3.07 11.77 9.30
CA LEU A 58 -3.86 11.30 8.18
C LEU A 58 -3.81 9.77 8.11
N VAL A 59 -4.96 9.15 7.86
CA VAL A 59 -5.04 7.73 7.52
C VAL A 59 -5.43 7.62 6.05
N LEU A 60 -4.62 6.94 5.24
CA LEU A 60 -4.93 6.70 3.83
C LEU A 60 -5.39 5.25 3.65
N THR A 61 -6.56 5.07 3.04
CA THR A 61 -7.16 3.75 2.75
C THR A 61 -7.64 3.68 1.29
N GLY A 62 -8.10 2.50 0.87
CA GLY A 62 -8.42 2.15 -0.50
C GLY A 62 -7.20 1.69 -1.30
N GLY A 63 -7.41 1.00 -2.42
CA GLY A 63 -6.32 0.43 -3.23
C GLY A 63 -5.33 1.47 -3.78
N VAL A 64 -5.71 2.75 -3.87
CA VAL A 64 -4.81 3.84 -4.24
C VAL A 64 -3.73 4.07 -3.18
N ALA A 65 -4.03 3.82 -1.90
CA ALA A 65 -3.08 3.97 -0.79
C ALA A 65 -1.98 2.89 -0.79
N LEU A 66 -2.05 1.87 -1.66
CA LEU A 66 -0.91 0.97 -1.91
C LEU A 66 0.26 1.68 -2.62
N ASN A 67 0.04 2.88 -3.16
CA ASN A 67 1.09 3.66 -3.82
C ASN A 67 1.99 4.38 -2.80
N ALA A 68 3.09 3.74 -2.41
CA ALA A 68 4.03 4.29 -1.44
C ALA A 68 4.58 5.68 -1.83
N ARG A 69 4.77 5.95 -3.14
CA ARG A 69 5.23 7.27 -3.62
C ARG A 69 4.20 8.36 -3.30
N LEU A 70 2.92 8.08 -3.55
CA LEU A 70 1.83 8.98 -3.20
C LEU A 70 1.79 9.23 -1.68
N ASN A 71 1.90 8.17 -0.88
CA ASN A 71 1.84 8.26 0.58
C ASN A 71 2.95 9.18 1.14
N SER A 72 4.19 9.01 0.66
CA SER A 72 5.31 9.89 1.01
C SER A 72 5.05 11.34 0.58
N LYS A 73 4.56 11.57 -0.64
CA LYS A 73 4.25 12.92 -1.11
C LYS A 73 3.16 13.59 -0.28
N VAL A 74 2.14 12.86 0.16
CA VAL A 74 1.09 13.36 1.07
C VAL A 74 1.72 13.75 2.41
N GLN A 75 2.53 12.86 3.00
CA GLN A 75 3.22 13.12 4.26
C GLN A 75 4.07 14.40 4.19
N ASP A 76 4.88 14.54 3.14
CA ASP A 76 5.75 15.71 2.93
C ASP A 76 4.95 17.00 2.69
N THR A 77 3.84 16.90 1.94
CA THR A 77 3.01 18.07 1.58
C THR A 77 2.31 18.68 2.80
N PHE A 78 1.80 17.83 3.70
CA PHE A 78 1.02 18.30 4.86
C PHE A 78 1.84 18.39 6.14
N ASN A 79 3.06 17.82 6.16
CA ASN A 79 3.89 17.72 7.35
C ASN A 79 3.13 17.11 8.55
N LEU A 80 2.33 16.07 8.26
CA LEU A 80 1.53 15.33 9.22
C LEU A 80 1.95 13.86 9.21
N PRO A 81 1.86 13.15 10.35
CA PRO A 81 1.95 11.70 10.37
C PRO A 81 0.94 11.08 9.40
N VAL A 82 1.41 10.20 8.52
CA VAL A 82 0.56 9.42 7.61
C VAL A 82 0.62 7.96 8.02
N HIS A 83 -0.54 7.38 8.32
CA HIS A 83 -0.69 5.95 8.54
C HIS A 83 -1.40 5.30 7.34
N VAL A 84 -0.86 4.18 6.88
CA VAL A 84 -1.49 3.32 5.88
C VAL A 84 -1.57 1.93 6.49
N PRO A 85 -2.77 1.34 6.64
CA PRO A 85 -2.88 -0.01 7.17
C PRO A 85 -2.23 -1.01 6.20
N PRO A 86 -1.77 -2.18 6.68
CA PRO A 86 -1.09 -3.18 5.82
C PRO A 86 -1.92 -3.61 4.60
N GLU A 87 -3.23 -3.67 4.77
CA GLU A 87 -4.21 -4.06 3.76
C GLU A 87 -5.20 -2.91 3.54
N PRO A 88 -4.80 -1.83 2.85
CA PRO A 88 -5.63 -0.65 2.72
C PRO A 88 -6.74 -0.81 1.66
N GLY A 89 -6.64 -1.78 0.76
CA GLY A 89 -7.63 -2.04 -0.29
C GLY A 89 -8.85 -2.80 0.20
N ASP A 90 -9.57 -3.40 -0.77
CA ASP A 90 -10.83 -4.11 -0.50
C ASP A 90 -10.60 -5.35 0.38
N GLU A 91 -9.41 -5.92 0.32
CA GLU A 91 -8.94 -7.03 1.15
C GLU A 91 -8.97 -6.71 2.65
N GLY A 92 -8.83 -5.44 3.05
CA GLY A 92 -8.91 -4.99 4.44
C GLY A 92 -10.31 -4.68 4.96
N LEU A 93 -11.33 -4.62 4.09
CA LEU A 93 -12.69 -4.19 4.46
C LEU A 93 -13.32 -5.09 5.53
N GLY A 94 -13.07 -6.39 5.46
CA GLY A 94 -13.58 -7.35 6.45
C GLY A 94 -13.04 -7.07 7.85
N ILE A 95 -11.75 -6.73 7.96
CA ILE A 95 -11.11 -6.35 9.23
C ILE A 95 -11.65 -5.01 9.70
N GLY A 96 -11.75 -4.02 8.81
CA GLY A 96 -12.31 -2.71 9.13
C GLY A 96 -13.75 -2.80 9.67
N TRP A 97 -14.57 -3.67 9.10
CA TRP A 97 -15.92 -3.95 9.58
C TRP A 97 -15.92 -4.62 10.96
N ALA A 98 -15.05 -5.62 11.16
CA ALA A 98 -14.92 -6.28 12.46
C ALA A 98 -14.51 -5.28 13.55
N TRP A 99 -13.57 -4.37 13.26
CA TRP A 99 -13.13 -3.32 14.19
C TRP A 99 -14.17 -2.24 14.46
N LEU A 100 -15.10 -2.00 13.53
CA LEU A 100 -16.24 -1.11 13.78
C LEU A 100 -17.19 -1.69 14.84
N LEU A 101 -17.35 -3.01 14.88
CA LEU A 101 -18.18 -3.72 15.86
C LEU A 101 -17.42 -4.02 17.16
N HIS A 102 -16.14 -4.35 17.04
CA HIS A 102 -15.25 -4.74 18.13
C HIS A 102 -13.89 -4.05 17.95
N PRO A 103 -13.74 -2.81 18.46
CA PRO A 103 -12.49 -2.06 18.33
C PRO A 103 -11.29 -2.84 18.86
N PRO A 104 -10.13 -2.79 18.18
CA PRO A 104 -8.93 -3.48 18.63
C PRO A 104 -8.39 -2.85 19.92
N ASP A 105 -7.65 -3.62 20.71
CA ASP A 105 -6.88 -3.07 21.83
C ASP A 105 -5.81 -2.13 21.25
N PRO A 106 -5.73 -0.85 21.67
CA PRO A 106 -4.69 0.07 21.20
C PRO A 106 -3.26 -0.40 21.42
N LYS A 107 -3.04 -1.38 22.32
CA LYS A 107 -1.74 -2.01 22.56
C LYS A 107 -1.42 -3.12 21.56
N ASP A 108 -2.43 -3.64 20.86
CA ASP A 108 -2.23 -4.56 19.76
C ASP A 108 -1.82 -3.74 18.53
N THR A 109 -0.52 -3.72 18.25
CA THR A 109 0.03 -3.03 17.08
C THR A 109 -0.36 -3.70 15.76
N GLY A 110 -1.10 -4.82 15.80
CA GLY A 110 -1.57 -5.55 14.64
C GLY A 110 -0.43 -6.27 13.91
N GLN A 111 -0.27 -7.57 14.16
CA GLN A 111 0.63 -8.39 13.33
C GLN A 111 0.01 -8.50 11.92
N PRO A 112 0.67 -8.06 10.83
CA PRO A 112 0.11 -8.19 9.47
C PRO A 112 0.05 -9.65 9.00
N PHE A 113 0.76 -10.56 9.69
CA PHE A 113 0.79 -11.99 9.40
C PHE A 113 -0.35 -12.74 10.09
N THR A 114 -1.59 -12.45 9.69
CA THR A 114 -2.82 -13.07 10.23
C THR A 114 -3.26 -14.33 9.47
N GLY A 115 -2.57 -14.68 8.39
CA GLY A 115 -2.85 -15.86 7.57
C GLY A 115 -2.63 -17.19 8.29
N LEU A 116 -2.90 -18.28 7.56
CA LEU A 116 -2.65 -19.63 8.04
C LEU A 116 -1.15 -19.82 8.37
N PRO A 117 -0.82 -20.61 9.41
CA PRO A 117 0.55 -21.05 9.59
C PRO A 117 0.99 -21.89 8.39
N ILE A 118 2.31 -22.12 8.26
CA ILE A 118 2.85 -23.02 7.23
C ILE A 118 2.20 -24.40 7.39
N ILE A 119 1.34 -24.76 6.44
CA ILE A 119 0.46 -25.93 6.54
C ILE A 119 1.27 -27.23 6.42
N ASP A 120 2.28 -27.21 5.56
CA ASP A 120 3.18 -28.31 5.23
C ASP A 120 4.50 -28.24 6.03
N ARG A 121 4.47 -27.69 7.23
CA ARG A 121 5.67 -27.49 8.07
C ARG A 121 6.51 -28.75 8.25
N ALA A 122 5.86 -29.93 8.32
CA ALA A 122 6.52 -31.22 8.44
C ALA A 122 7.35 -31.61 7.20
N LEU A 123 7.04 -31.06 6.03
CA LEU A 123 7.74 -31.30 4.77
C LEU A 123 8.87 -30.30 4.51
N LEU A 124 8.99 -29.23 5.30
CA LEU A 124 10.03 -28.22 5.14
C LEU A 124 11.46 -28.80 5.12
N PRO A 125 11.84 -29.78 5.98
CA PRO A 125 13.18 -30.39 5.90
C PRO A 125 13.41 -31.10 4.56
N THR A 126 12.38 -31.78 4.03
CA THR A 126 12.44 -32.45 2.72
C THR A 126 12.62 -31.43 1.60
N TYR A 127 11.85 -30.35 1.60
CA TYR A 127 11.99 -29.29 0.60
C TYR A 127 13.33 -28.55 0.72
N ALA A 128 13.81 -28.32 1.94
CA ALA A 128 15.10 -27.69 2.17
C ALA A 128 16.24 -28.52 1.58
N ALA A 129 16.25 -29.83 1.85
CA ALA A 129 17.23 -30.74 1.27
C ALA A 129 17.16 -30.79 -0.27
N GLN A 130 15.96 -30.87 -0.84
CA GLN A 130 15.77 -30.90 -2.31
C GLN A 130 16.19 -29.62 -3.02
N ARG A 131 16.09 -28.47 -2.35
CA ARG A 131 16.37 -27.14 -2.92
C ARG A 131 17.71 -26.55 -2.47
N GLY A 132 18.48 -27.27 -1.66
CA GLY A 132 19.73 -26.76 -1.08
C GLY A 132 19.52 -25.57 -0.13
N ALA A 133 18.35 -25.47 0.49
CA ALA A 133 18.08 -24.46 1.52
C ALA A 133 18.55 -24.94 2.89
N ALA A 134 18.84 -24.00 3.77
CA ALA A 134 19.28 -24.28 5.13
C ALA A 134 18.44 -23.46 6.13
N GLN A 135 18.33 -23.98 7.36
CA GLN A 135 17.91 -23.15 8.47
C GLN A 135 19.02 -22.14 8.77
N ALA A 136 18.64 -20.87 8.90
CA ALA A 136 19.57 -19.78 9.15
C ALA A 136 19.01 -18.87 10.24
N ASP A 137 19.90 -18.32 11.06
CA ASP A 137 19.59 -17.25 12.00
C ASP A 137 19.71 -15.87 11.34
N ALA A 138 19.36 -14.83 12.09
CA ALA A 138 19.39 -13.45 11.59
C ALA A 138 20.82 -13.01 11.19
N ASP A 139 21.85 -13.46 11.92
CA ASP A 139 23.23 -13.08 11.68
C ASP A 139 23.76 -13.70 10.37
N THR A 140 23.43 -14.97 10.12
CA THR A 140 23.76 -15.66 8.87
C THR A 140 23.07 -14.97 7.70
N VAL A 141 21.77 -14.69 7.79
CA VAL A 141 21.02 -13.99 6.73
C VAL A 141 21.59 -12.59 6.51
N GLY A 142 21.91 -11.86 7.59
CA GLY A 142 22.53 -10.53 7.51
C GLY A 142 23.87 -10.55 6.79
N SER A 143 24.71 -11.55 7.08
CA SER A 143 26.01 -11.72 6.42
C SER A 143 25.85 -12.03 4.93
N MET A 144 24.91 -12.91 4.56
CA MET A 144 24.60 -13.21 3.16
C MET A 144 24.13 -11.96 2.40
N LEU A 145 23.26 -11.13 3.01
CA LEU A 145 22.80 -9.88 2.42
C LEU A 145 23.96 -8.87 2.26
N ALA A 146 24.85 -8.77 3.24
CA ALA A 146 26.03 -7.89 3.19
C ALA A 146 26.99 -8.28 2.06
N GLU A 147 27.08 -9.57 1.73
CA GLU A 147 27.82 -10.08 0.58
C GLU A 147 27.11 -9.86 -0.78
N GLY A 148 25.92 -9.26 -0.77
CA GLY A 148 25.12 -9.01 -1.98
C GLY A 148 24.36 -10.24 -2.50
N LYS A 149 24.18 -11.28 -1.68
CA LYS A 149 23.39 -12.46 -2.05
C LYS A 149 21.88 -12.16 -1.99
N ILE A 150 21.12 -12.84 -2.86
CA ILE A 150 19.66 -12.85 -2.80
C ILE A 150 19.22 -14.03 -1.93
N VAL A 151 18.44 -13.76 -0.88
CA VAL A 151 17.98 -14.77 0.09
C VAL A 151 16.46 -14.88 0.06
N GLY A 152 15.95 -16.08 -0.21
CA GLY A 152 14.54 -16.41 0.00
C GLY A 152 14.31 -16.83 1.45
N LEU A 153 13.44 -16.13 2.18
CA LEU A 153 13.15 -16.40 3.59
C LEU A 153 11.76 -16.99 3.76
N VAL A 154 11.67 -18.16 4.38
CA VAL A 154 10.42 -18.76 4.83
C VAL A 154 10.44 -18.81 6.35
N ARG A 155 9.51 -18.11 6.99
CA ARG A 155 9.32 -18.07 8.45
C ARG A 155 7.84 -18.15 8.79
N GLY A 156 7.54 -18.62 10.00
CA GLY A 156 6.18 -18.53 10.53
C GLY A 156 5.76 -17.08 10.81
N ARG A 157 4.47 -16.94 11.20
CA ARG A 157 3.95 -15.69 11.77
C ARG A 157 4.58 -15.38 13.12
#